data_AF-A0A561WF07-F1
#
_entry.id   AF-A0A561WF07-F1
#
_cell.length_a   1.000
_cell.length_b   1.000
_cell.length_c   1.000
_cell.angle_alpha   90.00
_cell.angle_beta   90.00
_cell.angle_gamma   90.00
#
_symmetry.space_group_name_H-M   'P 1'
#
loop_
_entity.id
_entity.type
_entity.pdbx_description
1 polymer ?
#
loop_
_entity_poly.entity_id
_entity_poly.type
_entity_poly.pdbx_seq_one_letter_code
_entity_poly.pdbx_strand_id
1 'polypeptide(L)'
;MARKKRPEDGPAENLSVHDLIDGPTEVISAADLAAVRAASSEHDVSLEATHDLSAYATTDLSAHAAPAARARVELPRMPAPGALYRRALRDAVPVIGRSRRPDAPPQVELAVAGVTVDRAHLADYDRVCGFRLSDRLPATYPHVMGFPLSLRLMTTPEFPIALTGVVHVGNRITVHRPIEAGETLDFVTHAENLRPHERGRQVDVVLVGSVGGEEVWRGVSTYLGKERTPGGGERRERGERPAPPAPTARWRVEPRVGTDYARVSGDHNPIHTSRLGARLLGFPRPIAHGMWSKARCLAALESRLPEAYTVDVAFKLPVPLPGTVAFSATPAWDFALHDARTGRPHLVGTVR
;
A
#
# COMPACT_ATOMS: atom_id res chain seq x y z
N MET A 1 9.13 -30.71 -56.33
CA MET A 1 9.90 -31.37 -55.25
C MET A 1 10.18 -30.35 -54.14
N ALA A 2 9.94 -30.75 -52.89
CA ALA A 2 10.34 -30.18 -51.57
C ALA A 2 10.53 -28.65 -51.44
N ARG A 3 9.60 -27.86 -50.86
CA ARG A 3 9.24 -27.71 -49.42
C ARG A 3 10.43 -27.42 -48.48
N LYS A 4 10.54 -26.18 -47.98
CA LYS A 4 11.02 -25.90 -46.62
C LYS A 4 10.17 -24.81 -45.96
N LYS A 5 9.71 -25.15 -44.76
CA LYS A 5 8.63 -24.54 -43.96
C LYS A 5 9.03 -23.20 -43.35
N ARG A 6 8.08 -22.25 -43.35
CA ARG A 6 7.90 -21.23 -42.30
C ARG A 6 7.38 -21.91 -41.03
N PRO A 7 7.81 -21.51 -39.82
CA PRO A 7 6.94 -21.59 -38.66
C PRO A 7 6.08 -20.33 -38.58
N GLU A 8 4.78 -20.57 -38.45
CA GLU A 8 3.81 -19.63 -37.89
C GLU A 8 4.02 -19.57 -36.38
N ASP A 9 3.92 -18.37 -35.80
CA ASP A 9 3.37 -18.16 -34.47
C ASP A 9 2.67 -16.79 -34.49
N GLY A 10 1.43 -16.78 -33.99
CA GLY A 10 0.40 -15.78 -34.24
C GLY A 10 0.60 -14.42 -33.54
N PRO A 11 -0.32 -13.47 -33.75
CA PRO A 11 -0.19 -12.13 -33.22
C PRO A 11 -0.39 -12.17 -31.70
N ALA A 12 0.65 -11.81 -30.96
CA ALA A 12 0.46 -11.18 -29.67
C ALA A 12 -0.33 -9.89 -29.93
N GLU A 13 -1.61 -9.87 -29.54
CA GLU A 13 -2.37 -8.63 -29.43
C GLU A 13 -1.67 -7.74 -28.39
N ASN A 14 -0.79 -6.88 -28.91
CA ASN A 14 -0.25 -5.76 -28.17
C ASN A 14 -1.41 -4.80 -27.91
N LEU A 15 -1.99 -4.85 -26.71
CA LEU A 15 -2.83 -3.77 -26.21
C LEU A 15 -1.99 -2.48 -26.23
N SER A 16 -2.41 -1.55 -27.08
CA SER A 16 -1.75 -0.27 -27.28
C SER A 16 -1.97 0.63 -26.07
N VAL A 17 -1.01 1.51 -25.78
CA VAL A 17 -1.08 2.52 -24.71
C VAL A 17 -2.31 3.44 -24.86
N HIS A 18 -2.91 3.53 -26.04
CA HIS A 18 -4.17 4.25 -26.27
C HIS A 18 -5.40 3.56 -25.65
N ASP A 19 -5.44 2.23 -25.57
CA ASP A 19 -6.60 1.49 -25.04
C ASP A 19 -6.67 1.54 -23.50
N LEU A 20 -5.57 1.91 -22.84
CA LEU A 20 -5.50 2.13 -21.38
C LEU A 20 -5.79 3.58 -20.96
N ILE A 21 -5.92 4.52 -21.89
CA ILE A 21 -5.80 5.96 -21.58
C ILE A 21 -6.91 6.85 -22.19
N ASP A 22 -7.55 6.53 -23.32
CA ASP A 22 -8.46 7.49 -23.97
C ASP A 22 -9.96 7.34 -23.60
N GLY A 23 -10.36 8.06 -22.55
CA GLY A 23 -11.58 8.88 -22.59
C GLY A 23 -11.14 10.33 -22.81
N PRO A 24 -11.83 11.15 -23.62
CA PRO A 24 -11.18 12.23 -24.36
C PRO A 24 -10.64 13.32 -23.43
N THR A 25 -9.39 13.75 -23.67
CA THR A 25 -8.94 15.10 -23.33
C THR A 25 -7.76 15.53 -24.19
N GLU A 26 -7.82 16.77 -24.67
CA GLU A 26 -6.86 17.42 -25.56
C GLU A 26 -5.45 17.53 -24.96
N VAL A 27 -4.44 17.46 -25.84
CA VAL A 27 -3.00 17.32 -25.50
C VAL A 27 -2.34 18.69 -25.23
N ILE A 28 -1.63 18.81 -24.12
CA ILE A 28 -0.79 19.97 -23.77
C ILE A 28 0.59 19.87 -24.44
N SER A 29 1.14 21.01 -24.87
CA SER A 29 2.24 21.10 -25.83
C SER A 29 3.64 20.84 -25.24
N ALA A 30 4.59 20.53 -26.13
CA ALA A 30 6.00 20.31 -25.77
C ALA A 30 6.70 21.54 -25.15
N ALA A 31 6.15 22.75 -25.32
CA ALA A 31 6.67 23.98 -24.73
C ALA A 31 6.44 24.01 -23.21
N ASP A 32 5.31 23.49 -22.74
CA ASP A 32 4.94 23.44 -21.32
C ASP A 32 5.84 22.47 -20.54
N LEU A 33 6.30 21.41 -21.20
CA LEU A 33 7.27 20.44 -20.66
C LEU A 33 8.70 21.02 -20.55
N ALA A 34 9.05 22.00 -21.38
CA ALA A 34 10.37 22.62 -21.37
C ALA A 34 10.52 23.66 -20.25
N ALA A 35 9.45 24.42 -19.95
CA ALA A 35 9.44 25.42 -18.87
C ALA A 35 9.67 24.81 -17.48
N VAL A 36 9.21 23.57 -17.26
CA VAL A 36 9.37 22.84 -15.99
C VAL A 36 10.82 22.40 -15.74
N ARG A 37 11.61 22.17 -16.79
CA ARG A 37 13.01 21.72 -16.67
C ARG A 37 13.99 22.83 -16.33
N ALA A 38 13.64 24.09 -16.59
CA ALA A 38 14.50 25.24 -16.35
C ALA A 38 14.54 25.68 -14.87
N ALA A 39 13.63 25.18 -14.01
CA ALA A 39 13.44 25.66 -12.65
C ALA A 39 14.01 24.73 -11.55
N SER A 40 14.90 23.80 -11.88
CA SER A 40 15.39 22.78 -10.94
C SER A 40 16.91 22.62 -10.98
N SER A 41 17.63 23.58 -10.39
CA SER A 41 19.01 23.38 -9.96
C SER A 41 19.14 23.70 -8.47
N GLU A 42 19.86 22.83 -7.78
CA GLU A 42 20.15 22.78 -6.33
C GLU A 42 19.18 21.94 -5.50
N HIS A 43 19.76 21.20 -4.54
CA HIS A 43 19.23 20.28 -3.52
C HIS A 43 19.62 18.81 -3.74
N ASP A 44 20.79 18.50 -3.18
CA ASP A 44 21.32 17.16 -2.92
C ASP A 44 20.51 16.49 -1.78
N VAL A 45 19.96 15.30 -2.05
CA VAL A 45 19.34 14.45 -1.04
C VAL A 45 20.12 13.13 -1.04
N SER A 46 21.08 13.03 -0.13
CA SER A 46 21.92 11.85 -0.01
C SER A 46 21.11 10.62 0.46
N LEU A 47 21.33 9.50 -0.22
CA LEU A 47 20.57 8.25 -0.13
C LEU A 47 20.88 7.41 1.12
N GLU A 48 21.76 7.85 2.02
CA GLU A 48 22.20 7.06 3.17
C GLU A 48 21.24 7.09 4.38
N ALA A 49 20.15 7.85 4.31
CA ALA A 49 19.24 8.07 5.44
C ALA A 49 17.90 7.30 5.34
N THR A 50 17.83 6.11 4.73
CA THR A 50 16.65 5.24 4.90
C THR A 50 16.67 4.65 6.32
N HIS A 51 15.94 5.30 7.23
CA HIS A 51 15.87 4.92 8.64
C HIS A 51 14.81 3.86 8.88
N ASP A 52 15.04 3.01 9.86
CA ASP A 52 14.06 2.06 10.34
C ASP A 52 12.82 2.79 10.87
N LEU A 53 11.66 2.62 10.22
CA LEU A 53 10.41 3.29 10.66
C LEU A 53 9.69 2.54 11.80
N SER A 54 10.25 1.40 12.18
CA SER A 54 9.85 0.51 13.27
C SER A 54 9.44 1.16 14.57
N ALA A 55 10.36 1.96 15.11
CA ALA A 55 10.29 2.51 16.45
C ALA A 55 9.18 3.55 16.56
N TYR A 56 8.56 3.86 15.43
CA TYR A 56 7.56 4.89 15.29
C TYR A 56 6.21 4.36 14.79
N ALA A 57 6.09 3.06 14.52
CA ALA A 57 4.78 2.42 14.56
C ALA A 57 4.39 2.32 16.04
N THR A 58 3.45 3.14 16.49
CA THR A 58 2.93 3.03 17.86
C THR A 58 2.27 1.65 18.02
N THR A 59 2.71 0.86 18.99
CA THR A 59 2.23 -0.51 19.24
C THR A 59 0.74 -0.57 19.59
N ASP A 60 0.14 0.56 19.95
CA ASP A 60 -1.28 0.64 20.24
C ASP A 60 -2.10 0.94 18.97
N LEU A 61 -2.18 -0.06 18.08
CA LEU A 61 -3.24 -0.13 17.06
C LEU A 61 -4.57 -0.66 17.65
N SER A 62 -4.62 -0.90 18.97
CA SER A 62 -5.78 -1.40 19.70
C SER A 62 -6.67 -0.30 20.27
N ALA A 63 -6.18 0.94 20.37
CA ALA A 63 -6.93 2.09 20.84
C ALA A 63 -8.03 2.47 19.83
N HIS A 64 -9.14 1.74 19.88
CA HIS A 64 -10.41 2.17 19.33
C HIS A 64 -10.75 3.53 19.95
N ALA A 65 -10.72 4.59 19.16
CA ALA A 65 -11.41 5.80 19.54
C ALA A 65 -12.91 5.47 19.58
N ALA A 66 -13.61 5.87 20.66
CA ALA A 66 -15.05 5.73 20.76
C ALA A 66 -15.73 6.27 19.49
N PRO A 67 -16.82 5.66 19.00
CA PRO A 67 -17.47 6.08 17.76
C PRO A 67 -17.94 7.54 17.89
N ALA A 68 -17.19 8.46 17.30
CA ALA A 68 -17.68 9.78 17.01
C ALA A 68 -18.82 9.62 15.98
N ALA A 69 -19.88 10.41 16.11
CA ALA A 69 -20.94 10.44 15.11
C ALA A 69 -20.36 10.96 13.79
N ARG A 70 -20.05 10.05 12.86
CA ARG A 70 -19.56 10.38 11.51
C ARG A 70 -20.74 10.49 10.57
N ALA A 71 -20.73 11.49 9.69
CA ALA A 71 -21.72 11.56 8.63
C ALA A 71 -21.44 10.44 7.61
N ARG A 72 -22.42 9.56 7.38
CA ARG A 72 -22.28 8.47 6.39
C ARG A 72 -22.62 8.97 5.00
N VAL A 73 -21.72 8.71 4.05
CA VAL A 73 -21.91 8.97 2.62
C VAL A 73 -21.88 7.65 1.88
N GLU A 74 -23.03 7.25 1.35
CA GLU A 74 -23.15 6.04 0.53
C GLU A 74 -22.80 6.36 -0.92
N LEU A 75 -21.87 5.60 -1.48
CA LEU A 75 -21.50 5.67 -2.87
C LEU A 75 -22.18 4.51 -3.63
N PRO A 76 -22.72 4.76 -4.83
CA PRO A 76 -23.46 3.74 -5.58
C PRO A 76 -22.57 2.62 -6.12
N ARG A 77 -21.25 2.82 -6.16
CA ARG A 77 -20.25 1.84 -6.62
C ARG A 77 -18.85 2.22 -6.12
N MET A 78 -17.92 1.27 -6.19
CA MET A 78 -16.51 1.54 -5.87
C MET A 78 -15.93 2.66 -6.75
N PRO A 79 -15.15 3.60 -6.17
CA PRO A 79 -14.46 4.63 -6.94
C PRO A 79 -13.47 4.04 -7.96
N ALA A 80 -13.33 4.68 -9.11
CA ALA A 80 -12.31 4.32 -10.10
C ALA A 80 -10.91 4.79 -9.63
N PRO A 81 -9.92 3.91 -9.42
CA PRO A 81 -8.61 4.27 -8.84
C PRO A 81 -7.84 5.32 -9.66
N GLY A 82 -7.87 5.22 -10.99
CA GLY A 82 -7.11 6.12 -11.88
C GLY A 82 -7.52 7.59 -11.78
N ALA A 83 -8.80 7.88 -11.53
CA ALA A 83 -9.28 9.25 -11.33
C ALA A 83 -8.79 9.86 -10.00
N LEU A 84 -8.57 9.03 -8.98
CA LEU A 84 -8.12 9.45 -7.66
C LEU A 84 -6.62 9.79 -7.66
N TYR A 85 -5.79 8.98 -8.32
CA TYR A 85 -4.36 9.30 -8.48
C TYR A 85 -4.13 10.58 -9.30
N ARG A 86 -4.92 10.83 -10.36
CA ARG A 86 -4.88 12.12 -11.09
C ARG A 86 -5.25 13.31 -10.21
N ARG A 87 -6.14 13.15 -9.24
CA ARG A 87 -6.48 14.21 -8.28
C ARG A 87 -5.37 14.41 -7.26
N ALA A 88 -4.83 13.32 -6.70
CA ALA A 88 -3.70 13.36 -5.78
C ALA A 88 -2.46 14.04 -6.39
N LEU A 89 -2.16 13.76 -7.66
CA LEU A 89 -1.06 14.41 -8.40
C LEU A 89 -1.31 15.89 -8.69
N ARG A 90 -2.56 16.31 -8.92
CA ARG A 90 -2.92 17.74 -9.04
C ARG A 90 -2.76 18.47 -7.71
N ASP A 91 -3.18 17.84 -6.61
CA ASP A 91 -3.06 18.39 -5.27
C ASP A 91 -1.60 18.36 -4.74
N ALA A 92 -0.70 17.64 -5.42
CA ALA A 92 0.73 17.66 -5.17
C ALA A 92 1.42 18.94 -5.66
N VAL A 93 0.75 19.74 -6.51
CA VAL A 93 1.21 21.07 -6.89
C VAL A 93 0.92 22.01 -5.71
N PRO A 94 1.94 22.52 -5.00
CA PRO A 94 1.70 23.41 -3.88
C PRO A 94 1.09 24.72 -4.39
N VAL A 95 -0.20 24.92 -4.15
CA VAL A 95 -0.77 26.26 -4.15
C VAL A 95 -0.17 26.95 -2.93
N ILE A 96 0.61 28.02 -3.17
CA ILE A 96 1.13 28.91 -2.12
C ILE A 96 -0.03 29.24 -1.16
N GLY A 97 0.05 28.78 0.09
CA GLY A 97 -0.91 29.10 1.16
C GLY A 97 -1.90 28.00 1.58
N ARG A 98 -2.03 26.85 0.89
CA ARG A 98 -2.91 25.75 1.35
C ARG A 98 -2.16 24.68 2.12
N SER A 99 -1.85 24.97 3.39
CA SER A 99 -1.48 23.94 4.35
C SER A 99 -2.73 23.16 4.74
N ARG A 100 -2.81 21.85 4.44
CA ARG A 100 -3.85 20.99 5.03
C ARG A 100 -3.52 20.82 6.51
N ARG A 101 -4.00 21.72 7.37
CA ARG A 101 -3.93 21.56 8.84
C ARG A 101 -5.31 21.38 9.47
N PRO A 102 -6.10 20.37 9.06
CA PRO A 102 -7.10 19.83 9.97
C PRO A 102 -6.39 19.29 11.21
N ASP A 103 -6.78 19.78 12.39
CA ASP A 103 -6.35 19.25 13.69
C ASP A 103 -7.17 18.02 14.12
N ALA A 104 -8.08 17.56 13.26
CA ALA A 104 -8.92 16.38 13.46
C ALA A 104 -9.07 15.57 12.16
N PRO A 105 -9.31 14.25 12.25
CA PRO A 105 -9.72 13.44 11.11
C PRO A 105 -11.06 13.91 10.52
N PRO A 106 -11.32 13.67 9.21
CA PRO A 106 -12.64 13.86 8.62
C PRO A 106 -13.74 13.19 9.44
N GLN A 107 -14.80 13.93 9.76
CA GLN A 107 -15.99 13.41 10.46
C GLN A 107 -16.99 12.78 9.47
N VAL A 108 -16.45 12.00 8.52
CA VAL A 108 -17.21 11.33 7.46
C VAL A 108 -16.78 9.87 7.38
N GLU A 109 -17.73 9.01 7.10
CA GLU A 109 -17.48 7.64 6.66
C GLU A 109 -18.03 7.45 5.25
N LEU A 110 -17.26 6.77 4.38
CA LEU A 110 -17.71 6.42 3.05
C LEU A 110 -18.12 4.96 3.03
N ALA A 111 -19.26 4.66 2.42
CA ALA A 111 -19.79 3.30 2.34
C ALA A 111 -20.07 2.90 0.88
N VAL A 112 -19.81 1.64 0.55
CA VAL A 112 -20.23 1.00 -0.72
C VAL A 112 -20.78 -0.38 -0.36
N ALA A 113 -21.98 -0.68 -0.82
CA ALA A 113 -22.60 -1.99 -0.64
C ALA A 113 -22.50 -2.86 -1.90
N GLY A 114 -22.67 -4.17 -1.76
CA GLY A 114 -22.86 -5.07 -2.90
C GLY A 114 -21.59 -5.36 -3.70
N VAL A 115 -20.41 -5.33 -3.08
CA VAL A 115 -19.13 -5.59 -3.77
C VAL A 115 -18.90 -7.08 -3.91
N THR A 116 -18.94 -7.57 -5.15
CA THR A 116 -18.66 -8.97 -5.48
C THR A 116 -17.18 -9.21 -5.73
N VAL A 117 -16.74 -10.45 -5.52
CA VAL A 117 -15.37 -10.88 -5.81
C VAL A 117 -15.25 -11.26 -7.29
N ASP A 118 -14.37 -10.57 -8.01
CA ASP A 118 -13.88 -11.06 -9.29
C ASP A 118 -12.86 -12.18 -9.06
N ARG A 119 -13.22 -13.41 -9.43
CA ARG A 119 -12.38 -14.61 -9.26
C ARG A 119 -11.11 -14.59 -10.12
N ALA A 120 -11.14 -13.96 -11.29
CA ALA A 120 -9.96 -13.83 -12.13
C ALA A 120 -8.96 -12.86 -11.48
N HIS A 121 -9.48 -11.74 -10.98
CA HIS A 121 -8.69 -10.77 -10.23
C HIS A 121 -8.09 -11.37 -8.93
N LEU A 122 -8.88 -12.16 -8.19
CA LEU A 122 -8.40 -12.90 -7.02
C LEU A 122 -7.27 -13.85 -7.39
N ALA A 123 -7.40 -14.61 -8.48
CA ALA A 123 -6.37 -15.52 -8.92
C ALA A 123 -5.06 -14.79 -9.32
N ASP A 124 -5.16 -13.61 -9.94
CA ASP A 124 -3.99 -12.80 -10.26
C ASP A 124 -3.33 -12.21 -9.00
N TYR A 125 -4.14 -11.79 -8.02
CA TYR A 125 -3.66 -11.36 -6.72
C TYR A 125 -2.91 -12.48 -5.99
N ASP A 126 -3.49 -13.67 -5.94
CA ASP A 126 -2.89 -14.85 -5.33
C ASP A 126 -1.56 -15.19 -5.97
N ARG A 127 -1.46 -15.15 -7.31
CA ARG A 127 -0.20 -15.42 -8.03
C ARG A 127 0.89 -14.41 -7.70
N VAL A 128 0.58 -13.11 -7.68
CA VAL A 128 1.61 -12.08 -7.44
C VAL A 128 2.08 -12.05 -5.99
N CYS A 129 1.20 -12.33 -5.03
CA CYS A 129 1.54 -12.45 -3.61
C CYS A 129 2.08 -13.84 -3.25
N GLY A 130 1.76 -14.84 -4.06
CA GLY A 130 2.11 -16.25 -3.91
C GLY A 130 1.30 -17.01 -2.88
N PHE A 131 0.02 -16.66 -2.71
CA PHE A 131 -0.97 -17.49 -2.03
C PHE A 131 -1.33 -18.70 -2.90
N ARG A 132 -1.92 -19.74 -2.30
CA ARG A 132 -2.62 -20.79 -3.05
C ARG A 132 -3.90 -20.24 -3.67
N LEU A 133 -4.20 -20.67 -4.90
CA LEU A 133 -5.49 -20.43 -5.53
C LEU A 133 -6.57 -21.22 -4.78
N SER A 134 -7.53 -20.51 -4.18
CA SER A 134 -8.66 -21.10 -3.48
C SER A 134 -9.86 -20.16 -3.49
N ASP A 135 -11.04 -20.66 -3.12
CA ASP A 135 -12.23 -19.82 -2.96
C ASP A 135 -12.19 -19.01 -1.64
N ARG A 136 -11.32 -19.35 -0.68
CA ARG A 136 -11.12 -18.55 0.53
C ARG A 136 -10.24 -17.34 0.22
N LEU A 137 -10.73 -16.15 0.54
CA LEU A 137 -9.99 -14.91 0.33
C LEU A 137 -8.77 -14.83 1.26
N PRO A 138 -7.57 -14.47 0.75
CA PRO A 138 -6.47 -14.07 1.60
C PRO A 138 -6.86 -12.86 2.45
N ALA A 139 -6.40 -12.81 3.70
CA ALA A 139 -6.78 -11.71 4.61
C ALA A 139 -6.36 -10.31 4.12
N THR A 140 -5.38 -10.22 3.22
CA THR A 140 -4.96 -8.95 2.61
C THR A 140 -5.74 -8.58 1.36
N TYR A 141 -6.62 -9.45 0.85
CA TYR A 141 -7.39 -9.20 -0.37
C TYR A 141 -8.59 -8.25 -0.15
N PRO A 142 -9.37 -8.31 0.94
CA PRO A 142 -10.41 -7.30 1.20
C PRO A 142 -9.86 -5.87 1.29
N HIS A 143 -8.61 -5.69 1.74
CA HIS A 143 -7.92 -4.40 1.68
C HIS A 143 -7.80 -3.91 0.23
N VAL A 144 -7.45 -4.78 -0.72
CA VAL A 144 -7.36 -4.44 -2.14
C VAL A 144 -8.72 -4.09 -2.72
N MET A 145 -9.75 -4.86 -2.40
CA MET A 145 -11.12 -4.60 -2.87
C MET A 145 -11.65 -3.24 -2.37
N GLY A 146 -11.40 -2.89 -1.10
CA GLY A 146 -11.85 -1.62 -0.51
C GLY A 146 -10.86 -0.45 -0.64
N PHE A 147 -9.64 -0.67 -1.13
CA PHE A 147 -8.62 0.38 -1.26
C PHE A 147 -9.09 1.61 -2.05
N PRO A 148 -9.85 1.50 -3.15
CA PRO A 148 -10.34 2.67 -3.87
C PRO A 148 -11.25 3.57 -3.02
N LEU A 149 -12.01 2.99 -2.09
CA LEU A 149 -12.84 3.71 -1.13
C LEU A 149 -11.98 4.48 -0.12
N SER A 150 -10.97 3.82 0.46
CA SER A 150 -10.02 4.46 1.37
C SER A 150 -9.23 5.56 0.67
N LEU A 151 -8.79 5.34 -0.57
CA LEU A 151 -8.09 6.35 -1.36
C LEU A 151 -8.99 7.56 -1.64
N ARG A 152 -10.29 7.35 -1.90
CA ARG A 152 -11.27 8.44 -2.05
C ARG A 152 -11.32 9.30 -0.79
N LEU A 153 -11.39 8.69 0.39
CA LEU A 153 -11.35 9.39 1.68
C LEU A 153 -10.03 10.18 1.85
N MET A 154 -8.89 9.56 1.53
CA MET A 154 -7.58 10.22 1.68
C MET A 154 -7.37 11.39 0.71
N THR A 155 -8.09 11.42 -0.41
CA THR A 155 -8.06 12.53 -1.38
C THR A 155 -9.02 13.68 -1.05
N THR A 156 -9.80 13.62 0.05
CA THR A 156 -10.68 14.74 0.40
C THR A 156 -9.87 15.92 0.94
N PRO A 157 -10.37 17.17 0.80
CA PRO A 157 -9.70 18.35 1.34
C PRO A 157 -9.48 18.31 2.85
N GLU A 158 -10.37 17.65 3.59
CA GLU A 158 -10.38 17.54 5.04
C GLU A 158 -9.41 16.46 5.56
N PHE A 159 -8.86 15.62 4.67
CA PHE A 159 -7.92 14.61 5.09
C PHE A 159 -6.61 15.26 5.58
N PRO A 160 -6.11 14.92 6.77
CA PRO A 160 -5.08 15.70 7.42
C PRO A 160 -3.72 15.58 6.74
N ILE A 161 -3.45 14.53 5.99
CA ILE A 161 -2.12 14.26 5.43
C ILE A 161 -2.12 14.38 3.91
N ALA A 162 -1.14 15.09 3.35
CA ALA A 162 -0.94 15.12 1.91
C ALA A 162 -0.53 13.72 1.41
N LEU A 163 -1.18 13.24 0.34
CA LEU A 163 -0.85 11.95 -0.27
C LEU A 163 0.57 11.91 -0.83
N THR A 164 1.08 13.04 -1.30
CA THR A 164 2.45 13.17 -1.78
C THR A 164 3.42 13.00 -0.62
N GLY A 165 4.22 11.93 -0.64
CA GLY A 165 5.21 11.65 0.40
C GLY A 165 4.63 11.04 1.68
N VAL A 166 3.35 10.66 1.69
CA VAL A 166 2.78 9.84 2.78
C VAL A 166 3.47 8.49 2.85
N VAL A 167 3.71 8.01 4.05
CA VAL A 167 4.34 6.70 4.28
C VAL A 167 3.37 5.80 5.03
N HIS A 168 3.12 4.61 4.48
CA HIS A 168 2.38 3.56 5.18
C HIS A 168 3.33 2.88 6.17
N VAL A 169 3.13 3.11 7.47
CA VAL A 169 4.07 2.68 8.53
C VAL A 169 3.61 1.45 9.31
N GLY A 170 2.32 1.17 9.32
CA GLY A 170 1.77 -0.02 9.98
C GLY A 170 0.42 -0.43 9.41
N ASN A 171 0.10 -1.71 9.51
CA ASN A 171 -1.17 -2.25 9.06
C ASN A 171 -1.64 -3.41 9.95
N ARG A 172 -2.81 -3.26 10.55
CA ARG A 172 -3.48 -4.30 11.33
C ARG A 172 -4.69 -4.81 10.58
N ILE A 173 -4.82 -6.13 10.45
CA ILE A 173 -5.99 -6.77 9.87
C ILE A 173 -6.54 -7.76 10.87
N THR A 174 -7.82 -7.65 11.20
CA THR A 174 -8.57 -8.63 11.99
C THR A 174 -9.54 -9.35 11.06
N VAL A 175 -9.44 -10.67 11.04
CA VAL A 175 -10.34 -11.59 10.34
C VAL A 175 -11.19 -12.26 11.41
N HIS A 176 -12.50 -12.03 11.38
CA HIS A 176 -13.42 -12.62 12.37
C HIS A 176 -13.84 -14.03 11.97
N ARG A 177 -13.89 -14.31 10.66
CA ARG A 177 -14.08 -15.64 10.08
C ARG A 177 -13.51 -15.69 8.65
N PRO A 178 -13.30 -16.89 8.09
CA PRO A 178 -13.01 -17.04 6.66
C PRO A 178 -14.07 -16.34 5.80
N ILE A 179 -13.60 -15.73 4.70
CA ILE A 179 -14.46 -15.09 3.70
C ILE A 179 -14.29 -15.87 2.40
N GLU A 180 -15.40 -16.24 1.78
CA GLU A 180 -15.43 -17.01 0.54
C GLU A 180 -15.65 -16.10 -0.67
N ALA A 181 -15.09 -16.47 -1.82
CA ALA A 181 -15.18 -15.72 -3.08
C ALA A 181 -16.59 -15.69 -3.68
N GLY A 182 -17.53 -16.47 -3.13
CA GLY A 182 -18.96 -16.40 -3.47
C GLY A 182 -19.73 -15.34 -2.65
N GLU A 183 -19.13 -14.79 -1.60
CA GLU A 183 -19.78 -13.79 -0.75
C GLU A 183 -19.78 -12.42 -1.42
N THR A 184 -20.78 -11.62 -1.04
CA THR A 184 -20.88 -10.20 -1.41
C THR A 184 -20.55 -9.37 -0.18
N LEU A 185 -19.59 -8.45 -0.31
CA LEU A 185 -19.13 -7.62 0.79
C LEU A 185 -19.68 -6.20 0.69
N ASP A 186 -19.98 -5.64 1.85
CA ASP A 186 -20.17 -4.20 2.03
C ASP A 186 -18.89 -3.63 2.68
N PHE A 187 -18.46 -2.47 2.19
CA PHE A 187 -17.29 -1.77 2.73
C PHE A 187 -17.68 -0.43 3.32
N VAL A 188 -17.13 -0.13 4.50
CA VAL A 188 -17.16 1.19 5.13
C VAL A 188 -15.73 1.62 5.44
N THR A 189 -15.38 2.86 5.14
CA THR A 189 -14.06 3.41 5.50
C THR A 189 -14.20 4.77 6.17
N HIS A 190 -13.33 5.02 7.15
CA HIS A 190 -13.24 6.29 7.85
C HIS A 190 -11.80 6.52 8.33
N ALA A 191 -11.52 7.75 8.77
CA ALA A 191 -10.24 8.11 9.36
C ALA A 191 -10.42 8.37 10.86
N GLU A 192 -9.42 8.01 11.65
CA GLU A 192 -9.41 8.25 13.09
C GLU A 192 -7.98 8.39 13.63
N ASN A 193 -7.87 8.64 14.93
CA ASN A 193 -6.61 8.61 15.67
C ASN A 193 -5.49 9.47 15.04
N LEU A 194 -5.84 10.71 14.65
CA LEU A 194 -4.85 11.70 14.26
C LEU A 194 -4.00 12.05 15.49
N ARG A 195 -2.69 11.80 15.40
CA ARG A 195 -1.77 11.96 16.53
C ARG A 195 -0.43 12.53 16.11
N PRO A 196 0.23 13.32 16.99
CA PRO A 196 1.56 13.82 16.73
C PRO A 196 2.57 12.68 16.67
N HIS A 197 3.65 12.92 15.95
CA HIS A 197 4.74 11.98 15.76
C HIS A 197 6.05 12.73 15.60
N GLU A 198 7.19 12.18 16.04
CA GLU A 198 8.49 12.87 16.02
C GLU A 198 8.89 13.42 14.63
N ARG A 199 8.37 12.78 13.57
CA ARG A 199 8.60 13.13 12.15
C ARG A 199 7.41 13.80 11.44
N GLY A 200 6.38 14.20 12.18
CA GLY A 200 5.17 14.84 11.65
C GLY A 200 3.91 14.39 12.39
N ARG A 201 2.96 13.77 11.67
CA ARG A 201 1.72 13.26 12.27
C ARG A 201 1.26 11.97 11.62
N GLN A 202 0.57 11.15 12.40
CA GLN A 202 0.01 9.89 11.95
C GLN A 202 -1.51 9.94 11.99
N VAL A 203 -2.15 9.27 11.03
CA VAL A 203 -3.60 9.05 11.00
C VAL A 203 -3.86 7.60 10.64
N ASP A 204 -4.90 7.03 11.24
CA ASP A 204 -5.36 5.69 10.91
C ASP A 204 -6.52 5.78 9.94
N VAL A 205 -6.47 4.99 8.87
CA VAL A 205 -7.58 4.77 7.94
C VAL A 205 -8.11 3.38 8.17
N VAL A 206 -9.35 3.31 8.65
CA VAL A 206 -10.06 2.08 8.94
C VAL A 206 -10.89 1.70 7.71
N LEU A 207 -10.87 0.42 7.37
CA LEU A 207 -11.72 -0.20 6.36
C LEU A 207 -12.39 -1.41 7.00
N VAL A 208 -13.70 -1.44 7.01
CA VAL A 208 -14.52 -2.54 7.54
C VAL A 208 -15.17 -3.25 6.37
N GLY A 209 -15.08 -4.57 6.35
CA GLY A 209 -15.76 -5.46 5.41
C GLY A 209 -16.83 -6.26 6.14
N SER A 210 -18.06 -6.21 5.65
CA SER A 210 -19.21 -6.89 6.23
C SER A 210 -19.92 -7.79 5.23
N VAL A 211 -20.54 -8.87 5.72
CA VAL A 211 -21.42 -9.74 4.93
C VAL A 211 -22.75 -9.84 5.67
N GLY A 212 -23.86 -9.50 5.00
CA GLY A 212 -25.18 -9.54 5.63
C GLY A 212 -25.31 -8.62 6.85
N GLY A 213 -24.54 -7.53 6.90
CA GLY A 213 -24.50 -6.59 8.03
C GLY A 213 -23.58 -6.99 9.19
N GLU A 214 -22.98 -8.19 9.17
CA GLU A 214 -22.01 -8.63 10.16
C GLU A 214 -20.59 -8.25 9.73
N GLU A 215 -19.80 -7.63 10.62
CA GLU A 215 -18.37 -7.38 10.37
C GLU A 215 -17.61 -8.71 10.34
N VAL A 216 -17.02 -9.03 9.18
CA VAL A 216 -16.22 -10.25 8.97
C VAL A 216 -14.73 -9.95 8.88
N TRP A 217 -14.40 -8.69 8.58
CA TRP A 217 -13.03 -8.25 8.36
C TRP A 217 -12.87 -6.77 8.73
N ARG A 218 -11.73 -6.42 9.32
CA ARG A 218 -11.36 -5.05 9.62
C ARG A 218 -9.89 -4.83 9.34
N GLY A 219 -9.58 -3.79 8.56
CA GLY A 219 -8.22 -3.32 8.31
C GLY A 219 -8.01 -1.91 8.86
N VAL A 220 -6.88 -1.69 9.51
CA VAL A 220 -6.42 -0.38 9.98
C VAL A 220 -5.07 -0.10 9.33
N SER A 221 -5.00 0.94 8.51
CA SER A 221 -3.77 1.38 7.84
C SER A 221 -3.27 2.68 8.46
N THR A 222 -2.08 2.67 9.05
CA THR A 222 -1.48 3.87 9.67
C THR A 222 -0.58 4.58 8.67
N TYR A 223 -0.91 5.84 8.39
CA TYR A 223 -0.20 6.70 7.46
C TYR A 223 0.52 7.82 8.21
N LEU A 224 1.80 8.02 7.89
CA LEU A 224 2.65 9.08 8.40
C LEU A 224 2.83 10.17 7.32
N GLY A 225 2.38 11.38 7.65
CA GLY A 225 2.68 12.60 6.91
C GLY A 225 3.92 13.24 7.48
N LYS A 226 4.97 13.39 6.66
CA LYS A 226 6.21 14.03 7.10
C LYS A 226 6.02 15.54 7.19
N GLU A 227 6.38 16.11 8.33
CA GLU A 227 6.38 17.56 8.54
C GLU A 227 7.74 18.01 9.07
N ARG A 228 8.14 19.24 8.73
CA ARG A 228 9.36 19.83 9.29
C ARG A 228 9.07 20.26 10.72
N THR A 229 9.52 19.49 11.70
CA THR A 229 9.51 19.91 13.10
C THR A 229 10.64 20.93 13.33
N PRO A 230 10.36 22.11 13.90
CA PRO A 230 11.40 23.00 14.40
C PRO A 230 12.08 22.31 15.59
N GLY A 231 13.38 22.02 15.45
CA GLY A 231 14.10 21.14 16.37
C GLY A 231 14.22 19.76 15.76
N GLY A 232 15.33 19.53 15.05
CA GLY A 232 15.70 18.20 14.59
C GLY A 232 15.76 17.28 15.79
N GLY A 233 14.75 16.41 15.94
CA GLY A 233 14.68 15.48 17.06
C GLY A 233 16.00 14.73 17.18
N GLU A 234 16.47 14.59 18.42
CA GLU A 234 17.71 13.89 18.72
C GLU A 234 17.75 12.57 17.95
N ARG A 235 18.85 12.35 17.24
CA ARG A 235 19.12 11.10 16.54
C ARG A 235 19.24 10.02 17.62
N ARG A 236 18.12 9.34 17.94
CA ARG A 236 18.14 8.22 18.89
C ARG A 236 19.27 7.29 18.51
N GLU A 237 20.15 7.01 19.49
CA GLU A 237 21.23 6.07 19.31
C GLU A 237 20.65 4.76 18.80
N ARG A 238 21.32 4.22 17.78
CA ARG A 238 20.95 2.96 17.16
C ARG A 238 21.25 1.88 18.18
N GLY A 239 20.29 1.61 19.08
CA GLY A 239 20.40 0.53 20.05
C GLY A 239 20.77 -0.78 19.35
N GLU A 240 21.47 -1.67 20.06
CA GLU A 240 21.82 -2.98 19.53
C GLU A 240 20.59 -3.63 18.93
N ARG A 241 20.67 -3.91 17.64
CA ARG A 241 19.57 -4.50 16.92
C ARG A 241 19.68 -6.00 17.13
N PRO A 242 18.66 -6.67 17.69
CA PRO A 242 18.68 -8.12 17.79
C PRO A 242 18.97 -8.72 16.42
N ALA A 243 19.86 -9.71 16.37
CA ALA A 243 20.12 -10.42 15.14
C ALA A 243 18.79 -10.98 14.60
N PRO A 244 18.54 -10.88 13.28
CA PRO A 244 17.32 -11.43 12.71
C PRO A 244 17.25 -12.93 13.02
N PRO A 245 16.05 -13.48 13.34
CA PRO A 245 15.91 -14.91 13.54
C PRO A 245 16.36 -15.66 12.28
N ALA A 246 16.88 -16.88 12.46
CA ALA A 246 17.33 -17.70 11.35
C ALA A 246 16.24 -17.80 10.27
N PRO A 247 16.56 -17.53 8.99
CA PRO A 247 15.55 -17.49 7.95
C PRO A 247 15.00 -18.88 7.66
N THR A 248 13.68 -18.98 7.61
CA THR A 248 12.96 -20.19 7.20
C THR A 248 12.77 -20.23 5.68
N ALA A 249 12.85 -19.08 5.00
CA ALA A 249 12.84 -19.00 3.55
C ALA A 249 13.66 -17.81 3.03
N ARG A 250 14.10 -17.91 1.77
CA ARG A 250 14.68 -16.79 1.01
C ARG A 250 13.91 -16.64 -0.29
N TRP A 251 13.53 -15.41 -0.63
CA TRP A 251 12.79 -15.12 -1.85
C TRP A 251 13.54 -14.09 -2.68
N ARG A 252 13.69 -14.40 -3.97
CA ARG A 252 14.07 -13.40 -4.96
C ARG A 252 12.82 -12.59 -5.32
N VAL A 253 12.93 -11.28 -5.21
CA VAL A 253 11.89 -10.32 -5.54
C VAL A 253 12.26 -9.69 -6.88
N GLU A 254 11.53 -10.09 -7.93
CA GLU A 254 11.79 -9.63 -9.29
C GLU A 254 11.32 -8.18 -9.51
N PRO A 255 11.89 -7.46 -10.49
CA PRO A 255 11.49 -6.07 -10.76
C PRO A 255 10.01 -5.91 -11.08
N ARG A 256 9.43 -6.90 -11.78
CA ARG A 256 8.02 -6.89 -12.21
C ARG A 256 7.01 -6.91 -11.06
N VAL A 257 7.42 -7.32 -9.85
CA VAL A 257 6.54 -7.35 -8.67
C VAL A 257 5.89 -5.98 -8.44
N GLY A 258 6.62 -4.89 -8.64
CA GLY A 258 6.07 -3.54 -8.50
C GLY A 258 4.93 -3.27 -9.48
N THR A 259 5.08 -3.61 -10.76
CA THR A 259 4.02 -3.40 -11.77
C THR A 259 2.88 -4.41 -11.67
N ASP A 260 3.19 -5.67 -11.38
CA ASP A 260 2.20 -6.74 -11.28
C ASP A 260 1.30 -6.53 -10.06
N TYR A 261 1.87 -6.13 -8.92
CA TYR A 261 1.07 -5.83 -7.73
C TYR A 261 0.28 -4.53 -7.89
N ALA A 262 0.83 -3.51 -8.56
CA ALA A 262 0.09 -2.27 -8.84
C ALA A 262 -1.19 -2.55 -9.65
N ARG A 263 -1.13 -3.46 -10.64
CA ARG A 263 -2.28 -3.85 -11.47
C ARG A 263 -3.44 -4.43 -10.64
N VAL A 264 -3.14 -5.31 -9.69
CA VAL A 264 -4.17 -5.97 -8.85
C VAL A 264 -4.56 -5.14 -7.62
N SER A 265 -3.68 -4.29 -7.09
CA SER A 265 -4.00 -3.48 -5.90
C SER A 265 -4.65 -2.14 -6.23
N GLY A 266 -4.52 -1.69 -7.49
CA GLY A 266 -4.84 -0.33 -7.87
C GLY A 266 -3.81 0.70 -7.42
N ASP A 267 -2.79 0.33 -6.63
CA ASP A 267 -1.76 1.23 -6.14
C ASP A 267 -0.65 1.46 -7.18
N HIS A 268 -0.88 2.44 -8.04
CA HIS A 268 0.01 2.83 -9.13
C HIS A 268 1.04 3.90 -8.73
N ASN A 269 1.35 4.04 -7.44
CA ASN A 269 2.37 5.01 -7.00
C ASN A 269 3.70 4.82 -7.75
N PRO A 270 4.23 5.85 -8.42
CA PRO A 270 5.42 5.75 -9.28
C PRO A 270 6.68 5.21 -8.60
N ILE A 271 6.76 5.24 -7.26
CA ILE A 271 7.87 4.64 -6.49
C ILE A 271 7.96 3.12 -6.66
N HIS A 272 6.89 2.46 -7.09
CA HIS A 272 6.82 1.02 -7.28
C HIS A 272 6.96 0.61 -8.75
N THR A 273 6.48 1.45 -9.67
CA THR A 273 6.24 1.07 -11.07
C THR A 273 7.28 1.62 -12.04
N SER A 274 8.03 2.68 -11.68
CA SER A 274 8.98 3.31 -12.60
C SER A 274 10.28 3.74 -11.93
N ARG A 275 11.41 3.58 -12.64
CA ARG A 275 12.71 4.08 -12.17
C ARG A 275 12.73 5.60 -12.04
N LEU A 276 12.11 6.30 -12.99
CA LEU A 276 12.05 7.76 -12.97
C LEU A 276 11.23 8.27 -11.79
N GLY A 277 10.02 7.73 -11.59
CA GLY A 277 9.16 8.09 -10.46
C GLY A 277 9.79 7.78 -9.10
N ALA A 278 10.44 6.62 -8.98
CA ALA A 278 11.23 6.29 -7.79
C ALA A 278 12.31 7.34 -7.52
N ARG A 279 13.11 7.73 -8.53
CA ARG A 279 14.18 8.73 -8.38
C ARG A 279 13.65 10.12 -8.03
N LEU A 280 12.56 10.55 -8.68
CA LEU A 280 11.89 11.83 -8.38
C LEU A 280 11.40 11.92 -6.92
N LEU A 281 11.08 10.77 -6.32
CA LEU A 281 10.59 10.68 -4.95
C LEU A 281 11.66 10.18 -3.95
N GLY A 282 12.94 10.25 -4.34
CA GLY A 282 14.09 10.02 -3.46
C GLY A 282 14.52 8.55 -3.30
N PHE A 283 14.06 7.65 -4.17
CA PHE A 283 14.48 6.25 -4.19
C PHE A 283 15.42 5.97 -5.37
N PRO A 284 16.54 5.27 -5.18
CA PRO A 284 17.51 5.03 -6.25
C PRO A 284 16.97 4.06 -7.31
N ARG A 285 15.98 3.24 -6.93
CA ARG A 285 15.31 2.25 -7.74
C ARG A 285 13.90 1.99 -7.18
N PRO A 286 12.99 1.41 -7.98
CA PRO A 286 11.66 1.06 -7.49
C PRO A 286 11.73 0.17 -6.27
N ILE A 287 10.71 0.25 -5.44
CA ILE A 287 10.57 -0.54 -4.22
C ILE A 287 9.30 -1.38 -4.30
N ALA A 288 9.25 -2.55 -3.65
CA ALA A 288 8.03 -3.33 -3.54
C ALA A 288 7.00 -2.61 -2.66
N HIS A 289 5.72 -2.82 -2.90
CA HIS A 289 4.66 -2.33 -2.05
C HIS A 289 4.76 -2.95 -0.64
N GLY A 290 4.48 -2.14 0.38
CA GLY A 290 4.40 -2.65 1.77
C GLY A 290 3.35 -3.75 1.89
N MET A 291 2.16 -3.53 1.32
CA MET A 291 1.08 -4.52 1.35
C MET A 291 1.42 -5.80 0.57
N TRP A 292 2.18 -5.73 -0.53
CA TRP A 292 2.73 -6.93 -1.17
C TRP A 292 3.64 -7.71 -0.22
N SER A 293 4.50 -7.01 0.53
CA SER A 293 5.40 -7.65 1.50
C SER A 293 4.63 -8.33 2.64
N LYS A 294 3.58 -7.68 3.17
CA LYS A 294 2.66 -8.29 4.16
C LYS A 294 1.97 -9.53 3.59
N ALA A 295 1.39 -9.41 2.40
CA ALA A 295 0.70 -10.49 1.71
C ALA A 295 1.64 -11.69 1.46
N ARG A 296 2.86 -11.43 0.98
CA ARG A 296 3.88 -12.46 0.74
C ARG A 296 4.27 -13.21 2.01
N CYS A 297 4.39 -12.51 3.14
CA CYS A 297 4.64 -13.13 4.45
C CYS A 297 3.45 -13.99 4.90
N LEU A 298 2.22 -13.51 4.76
CA LEU A 298 1.02 -14.28 5.11
C LEU A 298 0.82 -15.50 4.22
N ALA A 299 1.14 -15.41 2.94
CA ALA A 299 1.12 -16.55 2.04
C ALA A 299 2.05 -17.68 2.52
N ALA A 300 3.22 -17.33 3.08
CA ALA A 300 4.13 -18.31 3.67
C ALA A 300 3.61 -18.93 5.00
N LEU A 301 2.62 -18.30 5.64
CA LEU A 301 1.98 -18.75 6.87
C LEU A 301 0.63 -19.42 6.63
N GLU A 302 0.05 -19.29 5.43
CA GLU A 302 -1.38 -19.50 5.15
C GLU A 302 -1.91 -20.88 5.59
N SER A 303 -1.09 -21.93 5.48
CA SER A 303 -1.49 -23.30 5.78
C SER A 303 -1.68 -23.57 7.28
N ARG A 304 -1.21 -22.65 8.13
CA ARG A 304 -1.27 -22.76 9.58
C ARG A 304 -2.16 -21.70 10.23
N LEU A 305 -2.58 -20.68 9.47
CA LEU A 305 -3.39 -19.59 10.01
C LEU A 305 -4.74 -20.14 10.52
N PRO A 306 -5.18 -19.73 11.71
CA PRO A 306 -6.52 -20.09 12.19
C PRO A 306 -7.60 -19.44 11.33
N GLU A 307 -8.86 -19.80 11.59
CA GLU A 307 -10.01 -19.24 10.89
C GLU A 307 -10.25 -17.76 11.22
N ALA A 308 -10.07 -17.39 12.49
CA ALA A 308 -10.12 -16.03 12.99
C ALA A 308 -8.77 -15.64 13.60
N TYR A 309 -8.26 -14.46 13.27
CA TYR A 309 -7.00 -13.95 13.79
C TYR A 309 -6.86 -12.46 13.55
N THR A 310 -5.91 -11.87 14.26
CA THR A 310 -5.37 -10.54 13.94
C THR A 310 -3.92 -10.66 13.47
N VAL A 311 -3.62 -10.03 12.34
CA VAL A 311 -2.25 -9.83 11.86
C VAL A 311 -1.87 -8.35 11.92
N ASP A 312 -0.89 -8.06 12.74
CA ASP A 312 -0.30 -6.73 12.92
C ASP A 312 1.08 -6.69 12.24
N VAL A 313 1.37 -5.62 11.48
CA VAL A 313 2.69 -5.40 10.90
C VAL A 313 3.13 -3.96 11.05
N ALA A 314 4.43 -3.79 11.25
CA ALA A 314 5.11 -2.52 11.12
C ALA A 314 6.07 -2.57 9.92
N PHE A 315 5.91 -1.63 9.00
CA PHE A 315 6.80 -1.46 7.86
C PHE A 315 8.06 -0.72 8.29
N LYS A 316 9.22 -1.27 7.93
CA LYS A 316 10.53 -0.86 8.44
C LYS A 316 11.27 -0.09 7.36
N LEU A 317 12.09 -0.80 6.57
CA LEU A 317 12.78 -0.27 5.41
C LEU A 317 12.12 -0.78 4.13
N PRO A 318 12.10 0.01 3.04
CA PRO A 318 11.53 -0.44 1.78
C PRO A 318 12.32 -1.65 1.22
N VAL A 319 11.62 -2.56 0.55
CA VAL A 319 12.24 -3.67 -0.20
C VAL A 319 12.61 -3.16 -1.60
N PRO A 320 13.88 -2.96 -1.93
CA PRO A 320 14.24 -2.41 -3.23
C PRO A 320 14.20 -3.48 -4.33
N LEU A 321 13.78 -3.09 -5.53
CA LEU A 321 13.58 -3.99 -6.67
C LEU A 321 14.73 -3.88 -7.70
N PRO A 322 15.25 -5.00 -8.23
CA PRO A 322 15.10 -6.37 -7.71
C PRO A 322 15.85 -6.56 -6.38
N GLY A 323 15.45 -7.53 -5.57
CA GLY A 323 16.11 -7.81 -4.29
C GLY A 323 16.01 -9.26 -3.87
N THR A 324 16.74 -9.64 -2.82
CA THR A 324 16.55 -10.94 -2.16
C THR A 324 16.21 -10.68 -0.71
N VAL A 325 15.08 -11.22 -0.27
CA VAL A 325 14.59 -11.08 1.09
C VAL A 325 14.66 -12.42 1.83
N ALA A 326 14.90 -12.36 3.13
CA ALA A 326 14.95 -13.47 4.05
C ALA A 326 13.75 -13.40 4.99
N PHE A 327 12.90 -14.41 4.94
CA PHE A 327 11.72 -14.54 5.79
C PHE A 327 12.02 -15.44 6.97
N SER A 328 11.53 -15.06 8.14
CA SER A 328 11.57 -15.86 9.35
C SER A 328 10.22 -15.81 10.05
N ALA A 329 9.86 -16.91 10.70
CA ALA A 329 8.66 -17.02 11.53
C ALA A 329 8.96 -17.91 12.74
N THR A 330 8.40 -17.57 13.89
CA THR A 330 8.54 -18.32 15.13
C THR A 330 7.29 -19.17 15.38
N PRO A 331 7.39 -20.21 16.24
CA PRO A 331 6.21 -20.93 16.73
C PRO A 331 5.22 -20.02 17.50
N ALA A 332 5.69 -18.90 18.05
CA ALA A 332 4.88 -17.90 18.76
C ALA A 332 4.19 -16.88 17.83
N TRP A 333 4.10 -17.20 16.53
CA TRP A 333 3.41 -16.38 15.52
C TRP A 333 4.01 -15.00 15.26
N ASP A 334 5.26 -14.78 15.65
CA ASP A 334 6.02 -13.61 15.24
C ASP A 334 6.69 -13.91 13.89
N PHE A 335 6.72 -12.95 12.99
CA PHE A 335 7.37 -13.10 11.69
C PHE A 335 8.07 -11.82 11.27
N ALA A 336 9.06 -11.97 10.39
CA ALA A 336 9.82 -10.84 9.90
C ALA A 336 10.36 -11.07 8.48
N LEU A 337 10.60 -9.96 7.80
CA LEU A 337 11.20 -9.93 6.47
C LEU A 337 12.43 -9.04 6.53
N HIS A 338 13.57 -9.54 6.07
CA HIS A 338 14.85 -8.84 6.09
C HIS A 338 15.51 -8.85 4.71
N ASP A 339 16.41 -7.90 4.45
CA ASP A 339 17.34 -7.98 3.33
C ASP A 339 18.28 -9.17 3.56
N ALA A 340 18.32 -10.11 2.61
CA ALA A 340 19.03 -11.38 2.80
C ALA A 340 20.55 -11.24 2.91
N ARG A 341 21.12 -10.10 2.47
CA ARG A 341 22.57 -9.84 2.49
C ARG A 341 23.00 -9.03 3.70
N THR A 342 22.22 -8.01 4.04
CA THR A 342 22.57 -7.02 5.07
C THR A 342 21.86 -7.25 6.41
N GLY A 343 20.85 -8.12 6.45
CA GLY A 343 20.04 -8.39 7.65
C GLY A 343 19.15 -7.22 8.07
N ARG A 344 19.07 -6.14 7.28
CA ARG A 344 18.21 -4.99 7.59
C ARG A 344 16.74 -5.38 7.46
N PRO A 345 15.86 -5.08 8.43
CA PRO A 345 14.46 -5.47 8.38
C PRO A 345 13.68 -4.56 7.43
N HIS A 346 12.76 -5.19 6.73
CA HIS A 346 11.76 -4.57 5.87
C HIS A 346 10.38 -4.57 6.53
N LEU A 347 10.07 -5.62 7.27
CA LEU A 347 8.80 -5.81 7.94
C LEU A 347 9.01 -6.66 9.20
N VAL A 348 8.29 -6.32 10.26
CA VAL A 348 8.03 -7.25 11.37
C VAL A 348 6.53 -7.33 11.57
N GLY A 349 6.06 -8.47 12.03
CA GLY A 349 4.66 -8.66 12.31
C GLY A 349 4.39 -9.78 13.28
N THR A 350 3.15 -9.84 13.73
CA THR A 350 2.64 -10.86 14.64
C THR A 350 1.27 -11.32 14.15
N VAL A 351 0.97 -12.60 14.36
CA VAL A 351 -0.38 -13.16 14.23
C VAL A 351 -0.87 -13.55 15.62
N ARG A 352 -2.10 -13.21 15.97
CA ARG A 352 -2.71 -13.48 17.27
C ARG A 352 -4.13 -13.99 17.13
#